data_AF-W1X6H7-F1
#
_entry.id   AF-W1X6H7-F1
#
_cell.length_a   1.000
_cell.length_b   1.000
_cell.length_c   1.000
_cell.angle_alpha   90.00
_cell.angle_beta   90.00
_cell.angle_gamma   90.00
#
_symmetry.space_group_name_H-M   'P 1'
#
loop_
_entity.id
_entity.type
_entity.pdbx_description
1 polymer ?
#
loop_
_entity_poly.entity_id
_entity_poly.type
_entity_poly.pdbx_seq_one_letter_code
_entity_poly.pdbx_strand_id
1 'polypeptide(L)'
;MSFIECYEPEYVRKFMAQYPDSPLYIRKVWKNEIRQSLMLTEPESCEAVLNDARAFDLQLTYRSVEDNAAELSARDAIVNQVILSTLTLPDLPPELSLYAVGILLSRASKMPGRDGDILARLTTLPQALAAHAQKGTLQAQFAQLPPVPQLARQLVTLLGSCAFDWSILPESPRKTSLPLQMPLLALHDANSEALLQQQLQAQWQTTWQQHFATAPWMMCNWLIYRVYHEVIGQADGADYCPLVCDFYLIRTLISLWTLDGSPLRQEDIFALFAVFERWRTSENALLVRQQIQSLCAADPLLSAFSLLT
;
A
#
# COMPACT_ATOMS: atom_id res chain seq x y z
N MET A 1 -0.66 36.10 -12.00
CA MET A 1 -0.13 34.72 -12.08
C MET A 1 -0.70 33.96 -10.90
N SER A 2 -1.44 32.89 -11.15
CA SER A 2 -1.90 31.99 -10.08
C SER A 2 -0.74 31.07 -9.68
N PHE A 3 -0.59 30.87 -8.37
CA PHE A 3 0.34 29.91 -7.80
C PHE A 3 -0.44 28.74 -7.20
N ILE A 4 0.14 27.55 -7.30
CA ILE A 4 -0.39 26.32 -6.72
C ILE A 4 0.62 25.71 -5.77
N GLU A 5 0.11 24.93 -4.83
CA GLU A 5 0.89 24.24 -3.82
C GLU A 5 1.72 23.12 -4.46
N CYS A 6 2.98 23.02 -4.05
CA CYS A 6 3.89 21.97 -4.46
C CYS A 6 4.41 21.28 -3.21
N TYR A 7 3.97 20.04 -3.03
CA TYR A 7 4.30 19.19 -1.90
C TYR A 7 5.56 18.38 -2.19
N GLU A 8 6.58 18.56 -1.35
CA GLU A 8 7.86 17.86 -1.43
C GLU A 8 8.12 17.06 -0.14
N PRO A 9 7.89 15.73 -0.15
CA PRO A 9 8.22 14.86 0.97
C PRO A 9 9.73 14.78 1.25
N GLU A 10 10.09 14.58 2.52
CA GLU A 10 11.47 14.38 2.97
C GLU A 10 12.21 13.28 2.19
N TYR A 11 11.53 12.15 1.90
CA TYR A 11 12.15 11.05 1.15
C TYR A 11 12.61 11.48 -0.25
N VAL A 12 11.83 12.34 -0.92
CA VAL A 12 12.18 12.86 -2.24
C VAL A 12 13.38 13.78 -2.12
N ARG A 13 13.36 14.70 -1.17
CA ARG A 13 14.42 15.70 -0.99
C ARG A 13 15.77 15.04 -0.69
N LYS A 14 15.78 14.07 0.23
CA LYS A 14 16.99 13.31 0.58
C LYS A 14 17.51 12.51 -0.61
N PHE A 15 16.62 11.82 -1.31
CA PHE A 15 16.98 11.03 -2.48
C PHE A 15 17.55 11.91 -3.59
N MET A 16 16.90 13.03 -3.92
CA MET A 16 17.34 13.96 -4.97
C MET A 16 18.63 14.72 -4.61
N ALA A 17 18.92 14.92 -3.33
CA ALA A 17 20.21 15.47 -2.91
C ALA A 17 21.38 14.51 -3.21
N GLN A 18 21.13 13.20 -3.18
CA GLN A 18 22.12 12.17 -3.48
C GLN A 18 22.14 11.76 -4.96
N TYR A 19 20.98 11.79 -5.63
CA TYR A 19 20.78 11.39 -7.03
C TYR A 19 20.03 12.48 -7.84
N PRO A 20 20.65 13.65 -8.10
CA PRO A 20 19.95 14.81 -8.68
C PRO A 20 19.32 14.58 -10.06
N ASP A 21 19.90 13.68 -10.86
CA ASP A 21 19.46 13.39 -12.24
C ASP A 21 18.75 12.03 -12.34
N SER A 22 18.28 11.48 -11.22
CA SER A 22 17.66 10.15 -11.21
C SER A 22 16.38 10.12 -12.04
N PRO A 23 16.22 9.13 -12.95
CA PRO A 23 14.98 8.96 -13.71
C PRO A 23 13.82 8.48 -12.83
N LEU A 24 14.09 8.10 -11.58
CA LEU A 24 13.06 7.69 -10.62
C LEU A 24 12.27 8.88 -10.08
N TYR A 25 12.74 10.12 -10.25
CA TYR A 25 12.00 11.30 -9.83
C TYR A 25 10.71 11.46 -10.63
N ILE A 26 9.60 11.55 -9.91
CA ILE A 26 8.27 11.74 -10.49
C ILE A 26 7.67 13.03 -9.97
N ARG A 27 7.06 13.77 -10.90
CA ARG A 27 6.26 14.94 -10.58
C ARG A 27 4.86 14.74 -11.13
N LYS A 28 3.87 14.67 -10.24
CA LYS A 28 2.47 14.63 -10.61
C LYS A 28 1.88 16.04 -10.51
N VAL A 29 1.24 16.49 -11.58
CA VAL A 29 0.77 17.88 -11.75
C VAL A 29 -0.74 17.88 -12.00
N TRP A 30 -1.45 18.62 -11.15
CA TRP A 30 -2.85 18.95 -11.32
C TRP A 30 -3.02 20.47 -11.38
N LYS A 31 -4.21 20.92 -11.80
CA LYS A 31 -4.55 22.36 -11.87
C LYS A 31 -4.40 23.11 -10.53
N ASN A 32 -4.54 22.40 -9.41
CA ASN A 32 -4.59 22.94 -8.05
C ASN A 32 -3.39 22.58 -7.19
N GLU A 33 -2.64 21.52 -7.52
CA GLU A 33 -1.49 21.06 -6.73
C GLU A 33 -0.46 20.30 -7.56
N ILE A 34 0.77 20.25 -7.05
CA ILE A 34 1.86 19.43 -7.53
C ILE A 34 2.34 18.52 -6.40
N ARG A 35 2.57 17.25 -6.71
CA ARG A 35 3.18 16.29 -5.79
C ARG A 35 4.49 15.78 -6.36
N GLN A 36 5.56 15.88 -5.58
CA GLN A 36 6.83 15.25 -5.89
C GLN A 36 6.88 13.86 -5.27
N SER A 37 7.43 12.89 -5.99
CA SER A 37 7.50 11.50 -5.56
C SER A 37 8.65 10.77 -6.27
N LEU A 38 8.80 9.47 -6.00
CA LEU A 38 9.76 8.59 -6.65
C LEU A 38 9.03 7.36 -7.20
N MET A 39 9.49 6.82 -8.33
CA MET A 39 9.19 5.44 -8.71
C MET A 39 9.94 4.51 -7.75
N LEU A 40 9.21 3.61 -7.10
CA LEU A 40 9.78 2.63 -6.16
C LEU A 40 10.24 1.34 -6.84
N THR A 41 10.78 1.43 -8.05
CA THR A 41 11.17 0.24 -8.85
C THR A 41 12.61 -0.21 -8.60
N GLU A 42 13.36 0.54 -7.80
CA GLU A 42 14.76 0.25 -7.44
C GLU A 42 14.96 0.27 -5.92
N PRO A 43 15.85 -0.58 -5.35
CA PRO A 43 16.05 -0.69 -3.90
C PRO A 43 16.34 0.65 -3.20
N GLU A 44 17.12 1.53 -3.81
CA GLU A 44 17.52 2.84 -3.22
C GLU A 44 16.31 3.77 -3.06
N SER A 45 15.38 3.73 -4.01
CA SER A 45 14.14 4.52 -3.92
C SER A 45 13.19 3.96 -2.85
N CYS A 46 13.12 2.63 -2.72
CA CYS A 46 12.40 1.97 -1.63
C CYS A 46 13.02 2.30 -0.28
N GLU A 47 14.34 2.26 -0.16
CA GLU A 47 15.05 2.63 1.06
C GLU A 47 14.69 4.06 1.50
N ALA A 48 14.70 5.03 0.58
CA ALA A 48 14.37 6.42 0.89
C ALA A 48 12.98 6.57 1.52
N VAL A 49 11.99 5.81 1.05
CA VAL A 49 10.62 5.83 1.59
C VAL A 49 10.49 5.02 2.88
N LEU A 50 11.09 3.84 2.96
CA LEU A 50 10.80 2.87 4.02
C LEU A 50 11.68 3.09 5.26
N ASN A 51 12.92 3.54 5.08
CA ASN A 51 13.94 3.53 6.14
C ASN A 51 13.81 4.71 7.14
N ASP A 52 12.99 5.73 6.85
CA ASP A 52 12.83 6.92 7.71
C ASP A 52 11.38 7.11 8.15
N ALA A 53 11.14 7.14 9.47
CA ALA A 53 9.82 7.43 10.04
C ALA A 53 9.27 8.82 9.65
N ARG A 54 10.15 9.75 9.23
CA ARG A 54 9.82 11.10 8.77
C ARG A 54 9.79 11.23 7.24
N ALA A 55 9.78 10.12 6.50
CA ALA A 55 9.77 10.13 5.04
C ALA A 55 8.71 11.07 4.43
N PHE A 56 7.56 11.21 5.10
CA PHE A 56 6.43 12.03 4.66
C PHE A 56 6.32 13.40 5.33
N ASP A 57 7.36 13.87 6.03
CA ASP A 57 7.41 15.27 6.44
C ASP A 57 7.42 16.15 5.18
N LEU A 58 6.39 16.98 5.00
CA LEU A 58 6.17 17.75 3.79
C LEU A 58 6.80 19.14 3.89
N GLN A 59 7.61 19.49 2.89
CA GLN A 59 7.92 20.88 2.60
C GLN A 59 6.92 21.42 1.59
N LEU A 60 6.25 22.52 1.95
CA LEU A 60 5.34 23.23 1.07
C LEU A 60 6.08 24.34 0.34
N THR A 61 6.04 24.30 -0.99
CA THR A 61 6.49 25.39 -1.86
C THR A 61 5.36 25.81 -2.78
N TYR A 62 5.52 26.95 -3.48
CA TYR A 62 4.54 27.46 -4.42
C TYR A 62 5.14 27.54 -5.83
N ARG A 63 4.39 27.08 -6.83
CA ARG A 63 4.81 27.08 -8.24
C ARG A 63 3.72 27.71 -9.11
N SER A 64 4.10 28.23 -10.27
CA SER A 64 3.14 28.74 -11.24
C SER A 64 2.26 27.61 -11.77
N VAL A 65 0.98 27.91 -12.05
CA VAL A 65 0.08 26.97 -12.71
C VAL A 65 0.63 26.58 -14.08
N GLU A 66 0.56 25.29 -14.39
CA GLU A 66 0.93 24.75 -15.70
C GLU A 66 -0.30 24.63 -16.61
N ASP A 67 -0.14 25.09 -17.85
CA ASP A 67 -1.18 24.98 -18.87
C ASP A 67 -1.44 23.49 -19.18
N ASN A 68 -2.72 23.13 -19.38
CA ASN A 68 -3.18 21.78 -19.70
C ASN A 68 -3.03 20.70 -18.60
N ALA A 69 -2.78 21.07 -17.34
CA ALA A 69 -2.80 20.11 -16.24
C ALA A 69 -4.19 19.46 -16.03
N ALA A 70 -4.20 18.19 -15.65
CA ALA A 70 -5.42 17.47 -15.31
C ALA A 70 -6.09 18.06 -14.06
N GLU A 71 -7.40 17.88 -13.94
CA GLU A 71 -8.15 18.36 -12.79
C GLU A 71 -8.26 17.26 -11.74
N LEU A 72 -7.78 17.54 -10.51
CA LEU A 72 -8.13 16.77 -9.33
C LEU A 72 -9.34 17.43 -8.69
N SER A 73 -10.45 16.69 -8.60
CA SER A 73 -11.66 17.26 -8.00
C SER A 73 -11.44 17.54 -6.51
N ALA A 74 -12.08 18.57 -5.97
CA ALA A 74 -11.99 18.89 -4.55
C ALA A 74 -12.40 17.71 -3.65
N ARG A 75 -13.38 16.92 -4.10
CA ARG A 75 -13.81 15.70 -3.39
C ARG A 75 -12.70 14.66 -3.37
N ASP A 76 -12.09 14.34 -4.52
CA ASP A 76 -11.03 13.34 -4.61
C ASP A 76 -9.81 13.76 -3.79
N ALA A 77 -9.43 15.04 -3.84
CA ALA A 77 -8.36 15.59 -3.00
C ALA A 77 -8.66 15.43 -1.51
N ILE A 78 -9.90 15.76 -1.07
CA ILE A 78 -10.33 15.61 0.32
C ILE A 78 -10.35 14.14 0.73
N VAL A 79 -10.92 13.25 -0.09
CA VAL A 79 -10.97 11.81 0.21
C VAL A 79 -9.55 11.25 0.35
N ASN A 80 -8.65 11.58 -0.58
CA ASN A 80 -7.25 11.19 -0.48
C ASN A 80 -6.59 11.70 0.81
N GLN A 81 -6.81 12.98 1.16
CA GLN A 81 -6.25 13.58 2.37
C GLN A 81 -6.77 12.91 3.65
N VAL A 82 -8.05 12.56 3.72
CA VAL A 82 -8.60 11.89 4.91
C VAL A 82 -8.17 10.43 5.02
N ILE A 83 -7.87 9.75 3.90
CA ILE A 83 -7.21 8.44 3.90
C ILE A 83 -5.79 8.59 4.47
N LEU A 84 -4.99 9.54 3.97
CA LEU A 84 -3.64 9.83 4.49
C LEU A 84 -3.67 10.15 5.99
N SER A 85 -4.64 10.95 6.42
CA SER A 85 -4.84 11.30 7.84
C SER A 85 -5.24 10.10 8.69
N THR A 86 -5.90 9.10 8.09
CA THR A 86 -6.28 7.86 8.78
C THR A 86 -5.11 6.89 8.88
N LEU A 87 -4.28 6.79 7.84
CA LEU A 87 -3.05 5.97 7.86
C LEU A 87 -1.98 6.49 8.81
N THR A 88 -2.07 7.76 9.21
CA THR A 88 -1.14 8.42 10.15
C THR A 88 -1.68 8.47 11.57
N LEU A 89 -2.80 7.80 11.86
CA LEU A 89 -3.28 7.66 13.23
C LEU A 89 -2.26 6.88 14.08
N PRO A 90 -1.99 7.33 15.31
CA PRO A 90 -0.96 6.73 16.15
C PRO A 90 -1.34 5.31 16.59
N ASP A 91 -0.33 4.48 16.81
CA ASP A 91 -0.42 3.15 17.44
C ASP A 91 -1.33 2.13 16.71
N LEU A 92 -1.60 2.34 15.42
CA LEU A 92 -2.32 1.37 14.60
C LEU A 92 -1.33 0.56 13.75
N PRO A 93 -1.36 -0.79 13.81
CA PRO A 93 -0.64 -1.60 12.83
C PRO A 93 -1.24 -1.38 11.42
N PRO A 94 -0.48 -1.70 10.35
CA PRO A 94 -0.90 -1.47 8.96
C PRO A 94 -2.26 -2.10 8.61
N GLU A 95 -2.53 -3.33 9.07
CA GLU A 95 -3.78 -4.04 8.83
C GLU A 95 -4.97 -3.28 9.44
N LEU A 96 -4.82 -2.81 10.69
CA LEU A 96 -5.86 -2.06 11.38
C LEU A 96 -6.05 -0.66 10.77
N SER A 97 -4.97 -0.05 10.27
CA SER A 97 -5.02 1.22 9.53
C SER A 97 -5.80 1.07 8.24
N LEU A 98 -5.57 0.01 7.47
CA LEU A 98 -6.34 -0.30 6.27
C LEU A 98 -7.81 -0.60 6.60
N TYR A 99 -8.08 -1.33 7.68
CA TYR A 99 -9.45 -1.53 8.14
C TYR A 99 -10.17 -0.20 8.43
N ALA A 100 -9.50 0.72 9.15
CA ALA A 100 -10.03 2.06 9.41
C ALA A 100 -10.28 2.86 8.12
N VAL A 101 -9.39 2.76 7.13
CA VAL A 101 -9.59 3.35 5.79
C VAL A 101 -10.82 2.78 5.10
N GLY A 102 -11.05 1.47 5.14
CA GLY A 102 -12.25 0.86 4.57
C GLY A 102 -13.53 1.35 5.25
N ILE A 103 -13.54 1.51 6.58
CA ILE A 103 -14.66 2.11 7.31
C ILE A 103 -14.87 3.57 6.87
N LEU A 104 -13.77 4.34 6.72
CA LEU A 104 -13.83 5.72 6.25
C LEU A 104 -14.50 5.79 4.88
N LEU A 105 -14.04 4.97 3.93
CA LEU A 105 -14.57 4.94 2.56
C LEU A 105 -16.03 4.50 2.51
N SER A 106 -16.41 3.50 3.32
CA SER A 106 -17.81 3.09 3.48
C SER A 106 -18.71 4.22 4.01
N ARG A 107 -18.18 5.12 4.84
CA ARG A 107 -18.90 6.32 5.30
C ARG A 107 -18.91 7.41 4.24
N ALA A 108 -17.80 7.61 3.53
CA ALA A 108 -17.67 8.61 2.48
C ALA A 108 -18.61 8.34 1.29
N SER A 109 -18.80 7.07 0.91
CA SER A 109 -19.72 6.67 -0.17
C SER A 109 -21.19 6.95 0.15
N LYS A 110 -21.56 6.97 1.44
CA LYS A 110 -22.89 7.39 1.92
C LYS A 110 -23.10 8.90 1.89
N MET A 111 -22.08 9.67 1.51
CA MET A 111 -22.10 11.12 1.39
C MET A 111 -21.56 11.55 0.01
N PRO A 112 -22.22 11.23 -1.12
CA PRO A 112 -21.65 11.37 -2.47
C PRO A 112 -21.57 12.82 -3.01
N GLY A 113 -22.14 13.80 -2.31
CA GLY A 113 -22.20 15.18 -2.79
C GLY A 113 -20.86 15.90 -2.86
N ARG A 114 -20.89 17.04 -3.54
CA ARG A 114 -19.73 17.91 -3.83
C ARG A 114 -19.89 19.33 -3.29
N ASP A 115 -20.99 19.60 -2.58
CA ASP A 115 -21.21 20.87 -1.90
C ASP A 115 -20.30 21.02 -0.67
N GLY A 116 -20.11 22.28 -0.25
CA GLY A 116 -19.20 22.62 0.84
C GLY A 116 -19.51 21.92 2.16
N ASP A 117 -20.79 21.68 2.48
CA ASP A 117 -21.20 21.05 3.74
C ASP A 117 -20.83 19.56 3.75
N ILE A 118 -21.05 18.85 2.64
CA ILE A 118 -20.63 17.45 2.51
C ILE A 118 -19.10 17.34 2.55
N LEU A 119 -18.39 18.22 1.85
CA LEU A 119 -16.93 18.23 1.85
C LEU A 119 -16.36 18.50 3.25
N ALA A 120 -16.92 19.46 3.99
CA ALA A 120 -16.53 19.75 5.37
C ALA A 120 -16.83 18.59 6.33
N ARG A 121 -17.90 17.82 6.10
CA ARG A 121 -18.18 16.62 6.91
C ARG A 121 -17.15 15.52 6.66
N LEU A 122 -16.71 15.33 5.41
CA LEU A 122 -15.68 14.32 5.09
C LEU A 122 -14.38 14.57 5.87
N THR A 123 -13.94 15.83 5.99
CA THR A 123 -12.70 16.18 6.70
C THR A 123 -12.72 15.83 8.19
N THR A 124 -13.90 15.61 8.78
CA THR A 124 -14.03 15.23 10.21
C THR A 124 -13.91 13.73 10.46
N LEU A 125 -14.00 12.89 9.42
CA LEU A 125 -14.01 11.43 9.55
C LEU A 125 -12.76 10.84 10.24
N PRO A 126 -11.52 11.30 9.94
CA PRO A 126 -10.33 10.80 10.62
C PRO A 126 -10.36 11.03 12.13
N GLN A 127 -10.84 12.18 12.58
CA GLN A 127 -10.94 12.49 14.01
C GLN A 127 -11.94 11.56 14.73
N ALA A 128 -13.04 11.21 14.07
CA ALA A 128 -13.99 10.24 14.62
C ALA A 128 -13.37 8.84 14.74
N LEU A 129 -12.57 8.42 13.74
CA LEU A 129 -11.84 7.14 13.79
C LEU A 129 -10.75 7.15 14.85
N ALA A 130 -10.02 8.27 15.01
CA ALA A 130 -9.04 8.45 16.07
C ALA A 130 -9.67 8.25 17.46
N ALA A 131 -10.85 8.83 17.69
CA ALA A 131 -11.58 8.65 18.95
C ALA A 131 -12.00 7.19 19.18
N HIS A 132 -12.34 6.45 18.13
CA HIS A 132 -12.64 5.01 18.25
C HIS A 132 -11.38 4.16 18.48
N ALA A 133 -10.26 4.49 17.86
CA ALA A 133 -8.96 3.86 18.10
C ALA A 133 -8.51 4.02 19.55
N GLN A 134 -8.59 5.24 20.09
CA GLN A 134 -8.21 5.54 21.47
C GLN A 134 -9.06 4.78 22.50
N LYS A 135 -10.34 4.54 22.19
CA LYS A 135 -11.26 3.78 23.04
C LYS A 135 -11.15 2.26 22.87
N GLY A 136 -10.25 1.76 22.02
CA GLY A 136 -10.13 0.32 21.73
C GLY A 136 -11.27 -0.24 20.86
N THR A 137 -12.19 0.61 20.38
CA THR A 137 -13.37 0.17 19.64
C THR A 137 -13.01 -0.38 18.26
N LEU A 138 -12.06 0.25 17.56
CA LEU A 138 -11.61 -0.23 16.25
C LEU A 138 -10.92 -1.59 16.35
N GLN A 139 -10.06 -1.76 17.35
CA GLN A 139 -9.35 -3.00 17.64
C GLN A 139 -10.35 -4.13 17.95
N ALA A 140 -11.34 -3.85 18.80
CA ALA A 140 -12.37 -4.82 19.15
C ALA A 140 -13.23 -5.24 17.94
N GLN A 141 -13.59 -4.30 17.07
CA GLN A 141 -14.32 -4.58 15.83
C GLN A 141 -13.47 -5.38 14.83
N PHE A 142 -12.21 -5.02 14.67
CA PHE A 142 -11.27 -5.71 13.79
C PHE A 142 -11.05 -7.17 14.23
N ALA A 143 -10.90 -7.41 15.53
CA ALA A 143 -10.74 -8.76 16.09
C ALA A 143 -11.98 -9.66 15.91
N GLN A 144 -13.14 -9.09 15.59
CA GLN A 144 -14.39 -9.82 15.35
C GLN A 144 -14.64 -10.11 13.86
N LEU A 145 -13.74 -9.70 12.96
CA LEU A 145 -13.89 -9.99 11.54
C LEU A 145 -13.89 -11.51 11.29
N PRO A 146 -14.88 -12.05 10.55
CA PRO A 146 -14.93 -13.47 10.26
C PRO A 146 -13.79 -13.87 9.31
N PRO A 147 -13.18 -15.06 9.49
CA PRO A 147 -12.20 -15.56 8.54
C PRO A 147 -12.87 -15.90 7.22
N VAL A 148 -12.39 -15.30 6.12
CA VAL A 148 -12.86 -15.59 4.75
C VAL A 148 -11.62 -15.93 3.90
N PRO A 149 -11.08 -17.16 4.01
CA PRO A 149 -9.77 -17.51 3.49
C PRO A 149 -9.74 -17.76 1.97
N GLN A 150 -10.91 -17.85 1.31
CA GLN A 150 -10.98 -18.21 -0.10
C GLN A 150 -10.23 -17.22 -1.00
N LEU A 151 -10.46 -15.92 -0.80
CA LEU A 151 -9.78 -14.89 -1.58
C LEU A 151 -8.27 -14.90 -1.31
N ALA A 152 -7.87 -15.03 -0.04
CA ALA A 152 -6.47 -15.14 0.36
C ALA A 152 -5.75 -16.30 -0.35
N ARG A 153 -6.39 -17.47 -0.44
CA ARG A 153 -5.86 -18.64 -1.18
C ARG A 153 -5.73 -18.34 -2.66
N GLN A 154 -6.77 -17.77 -3.29
CA GLN A 154 -6.74 -17.40 -4.70
C GLN A 154 -5.63 -16.39 -5.00
N LEU A 155 -5.39 -15.41 -4.11
CA LEU A 155 -4.29 -14.46 -4.26
C LEU A 155 -2.91 -15.13 -4.14
N VAL A 156 -2.74 -16.12 -3.27
CA VAL A 156 -1.50 -16.92 -3.19
C VAL A 156 -1.26 -17.69 -4.49
N THR A 157 -2.30 -18.32 -5.04
CA THR A 157 -2.23 -19.03 -6.33
C THR A 157 -1.85 -18.06 -7.46
N LEU A 158 -2.46 -16.86 -7.50
CA LEU A 158 -2.16 -15.82 -8.48
C LEU A 158 -0.74 -15.24 -8.33
N LEU A 159 -0.23 -15.14 -7.11
CA LEU A 159 1.14 -14.70 -6.85
C LEU A 159 2.17 -15.58 -7.59
N GLY A 160 1.88 -16.87 -7.77
CA GLY A 160 2.72 -17.79 -8.55
C GLY A 160 2.81 -17.49 -10.05
N SER A 161 1.92 -16.65 -10.59
CA SER A 161 1.93 -16.20 -11.99
C SER A 161 2.55 -14.81 -12.19
N CYS A 162 3.01 -14.18 -11.12
CA CYS A 162 3.66 -12.87 -11.16
C CYS A 162 5.08 -12.99 -11.73
N ALA A 163 5.33 -12.28 -12.84
CA ALA A 163 6.64 -12.22 -13.48
C ALA A 163 7.55 -11.20 -12.78
N PHE A 164 8.04 -11.56 -11.59
CA PHE A 164 8.98 -10.73 -10.82
C PHE A 164 10.38 -10.71 -11.43
N ASP A 165 11.03 -9.55 -11.41
CA ASP A 165 12.44 -9.41 -11.76
C ASP A 165 13.31 -9.62 -10.51
N TRP A 166 13.74 -10.86 -10.31
CA TRP A 166 14.56 -11.25 -9.16
C TRP A 166 16.02 -10.77 -9.23
N SER A 167 16.45 -10.22 -10.36
CA SER A 167 17.86 -9.85 -10.57
C SER A 167 18.33 -8.73 -9.64
N ILE A 168 17.40 -7.86 -9.21
CA ILE A 168 17.65 -6.71 -8.34
C ILE A 168 17.78 -7.08 -6.86
N LEU A 169 17.48 -8.33 -6.48
CA LEU A 169 17.68 -8.79 -5.11
C LEU A 169 19.17 -8.86 -4.77
N PRO A 170 19.57 -8.58 -3.52
CA PRO A 170 20.92 -8.85 -3.03
C PRO A 170 21.27 -10.34 -3.14
N GLU A 171 22.56 -10.64 -3.36
CA GLU A 171 23.03 -12.02 -3.41
C GLU A 171 22.74 -12.75 -2.09
N SER A 172 22.05 -13.89 -2.20
CA SER A 172 21.70 -14.77 -1.09
C SER A 172 21.21 -16.11 -1.65
N PRO A 173 21.23 -17.19 -0.84
CA PRO A 173 20.60 -18.46 -1.24
C PRO A 173 19.12 -18.27 -1.63
N ARG A 174 18.41 -17.33 -0.98
CA ARG A 174 16.99 -17.07 -1.25
C ARG A 174 16.73 -16.41 -2.59
N LYS A 175 17.64 -15.56 -3.07
CA LYS A 175 17.57 -15.01 -4.44
C LYS A 175 17.46 -16.12 -5.48
N THR A 176 18.08 -17.28 -5.25
CA THR A 176 18.01 -18.43 -6.17
C THR A 176 16.83 -19.35 -5.87
N SER A 177 16.55 -19.65 -4.59
CA SER A 177 15.56 -20.67 -4.24
C SER A 177 14.11 -20.18 -4.33
N LEU A 178 13.81 -18.94 -3.92
CA LEU A 178 12.44 -18.42 -3.91
C LEU A 178 11.83 -18.37 -5.32
N PRO A 179 12.51 -17.87 -6.37
CA PRO A 179 11.96 -17.87 -7.72
C PRO A 179 11.54 -19.25 -8.23
N LEU A 180 12.27 -20.30 -7.85
CA LEU A 180 11.95 -21.68 -8.22
C LEU A 180 10.70 -22.22 -7.49
N GLN A 181 10.39 -21.68 -6.31
CA GLN A 181 9.22 -22.06 -5.52
C GLN A 181 7.94 -21.34 -5.98
N MET A 182 8.07 -20.16 -6.59
CA MET A 182 6.92 -19.31 -6.95
C MET A 182 5.92 -19.99 -7.92
N PRO A 183 6.34 -20.62 -9.03
CA PRO A 183 5.40 -21.31 -9.92
C PRO A 183 4.67 -22.48 -9.24
N LEU A 184 5.25 -23.07 -8.19
CA LEU A 184 4.62 -24.17 -7.46
C LEU A 184 3.38 -23.71 -6.70
N LEU A 185 3.27 -22.43 -6.36
CA LEU A 185 2.08 -21.85 -5.73
C LEU A 185 0.81 -22.12 -6.56
N ALA A 186 0.92 -22.13 -7.88
CA ALA A 186 -0.18 -22.35 -8.80
C ALA A 186 -0.58 -23.83 -8.98
N LEU A 187 0.18 -24.77 -8.41
CA LEU A 187 0.02 -26.22 -8.61
C LEU A 187 -0.58 -26.95 -7.40
N HIS A 188 -0.93 -26.23 -6.34
CA HIS A 188 -1.45 -26.83 -5.12
C HIS A 188 -2.89 -27.33 -5.30
N ASP A 189 -3.22 -28.44 -4.63
CA ASP A 189 -4.61 -28.84 -4.42
C ASP A 189 -5.23 -28.04 -3.26
N ALA A 190 -6.55 -28.12 -3.10
CA ALA A 190 -7.29 -27.34 -2.11
C ALA A 190 -6.82 -27.57 -0.66
N ASN A 191 -6.31 -28.77 -0.34
CA ASN A 191 -5.80 -29.09 1.00
C ASN A 191 -4.44 -28.44 1.24
N SER A 192 -3.56 -28.50 0.24
CA SER A 192 -2.23 -27.91 0.30
C SER A 192 -2.29 -26.38 0.32
N GLU A 193 -3.23 -25.78 -0.42
CA GLU A 193 -3.49 -24.33 -0.36
C GLU A 193 -3.93 -23.88 1.03
N ALA A 194 -4.83 -24.64 1.68
CA ALA A 194 -5.30 -24.32 3.03
C ALA A 194 -4.17 -24.39 4.06
N LEU A 195 -3.33 -25.44 3.99
CA LEU A 195 -2.18 -25.59 4.88
C LEU A 195 -1.15 -24.46 4.66
N LEU A 196 -0.83 -24.16 3.40
CA LEU A 196 0.11 -23.11 3.06
C LEU A 196 -0.38 -21.73 3.54
N GLN A 197 -1.66 -21.41 3.35
CA GLN A 197 -2.23 -20.16 3.85
C GLN A 197 -2.10 -20.04 5.37
N GLN A 198 -2.37 -21.12 6.12
CA GLN A 198 -2.18 -21.13 7.58
C GLN A 198 -0.71 -20.93 7.98
N GLN A 199 0.21 -21.59 7.28
CA GLN A 199 1.65 -21.43 7.51
C GLN A 199 2.11 -19.99 7.22
N LEU A 200 1.67 -19.39 6.12
CA LEU A 200 1.98 -18.01 5.76
C LEU A 200 1.43 -17.02 6.78
N GLN A 201 0.21 -17.23 7.28
CA GLN A 201 -0.37 -16.37 8.32
C GLN A 201 0.45 -16.44 9.62
N ALA A 202 0.84 -17.63 10.06
CA ALA A 202 1.68 -17.81 11.25
C ALA A 202 3.11 -17.24 11.02
N GLN A 203 3.66 -17.44 9.84
CA GLN A 203 4.97 -16.93 9.46
C GLN A 203 4.97 -15.40 9.46
N TRP A 204 3.93 -14.75 8.91
CA TRP A 204 3.81 -13.29 8.94
C TRP A 204 3.89 -12.74 10.36
N GLN A 205 3.20 -13.35 11.33
CA GLN A 205 3.26 -12.89 12.72
C GLN A 205 4.69 -12.96 13.27
N THR A 206 5.42 -14.02 12.96
CA THR A 206 6.83 -14.17 13.36
C THR A 206 7.71 -13.11 12.71
N THR A 207 7.58 -12.95 11.39
CA THR A 207 8.34 -11.97 10.59
C THR A 207 8.05 -10.53 11.04
N TRP A 208 6.78 -10.21 11.33
CA TRP A 208 6.37 -8.93 11.88
C TRP A 208 7.09 -8.63 13.20
N GLN A 209 7.02 -9.55 14.17
CA GLN A 209 7.65 -9.36 15.47
C GLN A 209 9.17 -9.16 15.38
N GLN A 210 9.83 -9.86 14.45
CA GLN A 210 11.28 -9.80 14.30
C GLN A 210 11.77 -8.56 13.54
N HIS A 211 11.03 -8.13 12.52
CA HIS A 211 11.55 -7.13 11.56
C HIS A 211 10.78 -5.81 11.52
N PHE A 212 9.50 -5.80 11.91
CA PHE A 212 8.64 -4.64 11.73
C PHE A 212 8.08 -4.08 13.05
N ALA A 213 8.01 -4.86 14.13
CA ALA A 213 7.42 -4.39 15.39
C ALA A 213 8.15 -3.18 16.01
N THR A 214 9.47 -3.05 15.81
CA THR A 214 10.27 -1.90 16.26
C THR A 214 10.33 -0.76 15.24
N ALA A 215 9.94 -1.04 13.98
CA ALA A 215 9.89 -0.08 12.88
C ALA A 215 8.57 -0.19 12.08
N PRO A 216 7.39 -0.06 12.74
CA PRO A 216 6.10 -0.30 12.08
C PRO A 216 5.82 0.73 10.97
N TRP A 217 6.48 1.89 11.04
CA TRP A 217 6.44 2.92 10.01
C TRP A 217 6.90 2.41 8.65
N MET A 218 7.74 1.37 8.54
CA MET A 218 8.17 0.85 7.22
C MET A 218 6.98 0.45 6.35
N MET A 219 6.08 -0.39 6.89
CA MET A 219 4.88 -0.83 6.16
C MET A 219 3.88 0.33 5.98
N CYS A 220 3.72 1.17 7.00
CA CYS A 220 2.85 2.34 6.90
C CYS A 220 3.35 3.34 5.84
N ASN A 221 4.66 3.56 5.73
CA ASN A 221 5.27 4.44 4.73
C ASN A 221 4.99 3.94 3.32
N TRP A 222 5.04 2.63 3.07
CA TRP A 222 4.64 2.11 1.77
C TRP A 222 3.15 2.36 1.47
N LEU A 223 2.26 2.19 2.45
CA LEU A 223 0.84 2.51 2.28
C LEU A 223 0.59 3.99 2.03
N ILE A 224 1.23 4.87 2.82
CA ILE A 224 1.17 6.32 2.66
C ILE A 224 1.73 6.72 1.29
N TYR A 225 2.84 6.11 0.86
CA TYR A 225 3.40 6.29 -0.48
C TYR A 225 2.36 5.97 -1.54
N ARG A 226 1.73 4.79 -1.48
CA ARG A 226 0.75 4.37 -2.50
C ARG A 226 -0.44 5.30 -2.54
N VAL A 227 -0.96 5.71 -1.38
CA VAL A 227 -2.08 6.65 -1.29
C VAL A 227 -1.70 8.03 -1.81
N TYR A 228 -0.53 8.55 -1.44
CA TYR A 228 -0.04 9.86 -1.86
C TYR A 228 0.30 9.90 -3.35
N HIS A 229 1.03 8.90 -3.82
CA HIS A 229 1.53 8.79 -5.19
C HIS A 229 0.36 8.56 -6.15
N GLU A 230 -0.50 7.56 -5.93
CA GLU A 230 -1.59 7.23 -6.86
C GLU A 230 -2.87 8.05 -6.64
N VAL A 231 -2.89 8.90 -5.61
CA VAL A 231 -4.08 9.65 -5.18
C VAL A 231 -5.24 8.69 -4.94
N ILE A 232 -5.00 7.67 -4.10
CA ILE A 232 -5.99 6.65 -3.77
C ILE A 232 -7.23 7.28 -3.12
N GLY A 233 -8.42 6.75 -3.42
CA GLY A 233 -9.70 7.27 -2.94
C GLY A 233 -10.55 7.93 -4.05
N GLN A 234 -10.01 7.99 -5.27
CA GLN A 234 -10.75 8.46 -6.44
C GLN A 234 -11.90 7.52 -6.79
N ALA A 235 -12.89 8.04 -7.54
CA ALA A 235 -14.05 7.27 -7.99
C ALA A 235 -14.75 6.51 -6.84
N ASP A 236 -14.96 7.22 -5.72
CA ASP A 236 -15.54 6.69 -4.47
C ASP A 236 -14.77 5.49 -3.87
N GLY A 237 -13.44 5.45 -4.05
CA GLY A 237 -12.55 4.48 -3.43
C GLY A 237 -12.48 3.13 -4.14
N ALA A 238 -12.76 3.09 -5.45
CA ALA A 238 -12.67 1.87 -6.26
C ALA A 238 -11.26 1.21 -6.24
N ASP A 239 -10.24 2.00 -5.94
CA ASP A 239 -8.83 1.64 -5.83
C ASP A 239 -8.41 1.10 -4.45
N TYR A 240 -9.29 1.15 -3.45
CA TYR A 240 -9.01 0.63 -2.10
C TYR A 240 -8.84 -0.89 -2.06
N CYS A 241 -9.74 -1.66 -2.70
CA CYS A 241 -9.61 -3.11 -2.72
C CYS A 241 -8.32 -3.56 -3.43
N PRO A 242 -7.94 -3.00 -4.60
CA PRO A 242 -6.61 -3.21 -5.19
C PRO A 242 -5.44 -2.88 -4.26
N LEU A 243 -5.50 -1.77 -3.50
CA LEU A 243 -4.46 -1.42 -2.51
C LEU A 243 -4.32 -2.50 -1.43
N VAL A 244 -5.43 -3.01 -0.90
CA VAL A 244 -5.41 -4.07 0.12
C VAL A 244 -4.92 -5.40 -0.47
N CYS A 245 -5.28 -5.72 -1.70
CA CYS A 245 -4.74 -6.88 -2.41
C CYS A 245 -3.22 -6.77 -2.56
N ASP A 246 -2.71 -5.61 -2.99
CA ASP A 246 -1.25 -5.39 -3.08
C ASP A 246 -0.57 -5.55 -1.72
N PHE A 247 -1.16 -4.98 -0.66
CA PHE A 247 -0.65 -5.12 0.71
C PHE A 247 -0.60 -6.59 1.16
N TYR A 248 -1.64 -7.37 0.85
CA TYR A 248 -1.66 -8.80 1.13
C TYR A 248 -0.58 -9.57 0.34
N LEU A 249 -0.40 -9.25 -0.94
CA LEU A 249 0.57 -9.92 -1.80
C LEU A 249 2.01 -9.64 -1.36
N ILE A 250 2.35 -8.40 -1.02
CA ILE A 250 3.71 -8.08 -0.55
C ILE A 250 4.01 -8.71 0.82
N ARG A 251 3.03 -8.71 1.73
CA ARG A 251 3.09 -9.43 3.00
C ARG A 251 3.34 -10.93 2.80
N THR A 252 2.66 -11.51 1.82
CA THR A 252 2.81 -12.91 1.44
C THR A 252 4.18 -13.19 0.84
N LEU A 253 4.68 -12.32 -0.04
CA LEU A 253 6.01 -12.44 -0.65
C LEU A 253 7.12 -12.40 0.41
N ILE A 254 7.03 -11.49 1.38
CA ILE A 254 7.96 -11.41 2.51
C ILE A 254 7.85 -12.66 3.40
N SER A 255 6.63 -13.13 3.66
CA SER A 255 6.41 -14.35 4.44
C SER A 255 7.04 -15.56 3.76
N LEU A 256 6.85 -15.71 2.44
CA LEU A 256 7.48 -16.73 1.62
C LEU A 256 9.00 -16.65 1.71
N TRP A 257 9.61 -15.45 1.66
CA TRP A 257 11.06 -15.29 1.84
C TRP A 257 11.54 -15.91 3.15
N THR A 258 10.86 -15.62 4.25
CA THR A 258 11.25 -16.08 5.60
C THR A 258 10.78 -17.50 5.96
N LEU A 259 9.93 -18.13 5.15
CA LEU A 259 9.23 -19.36 5.49
C LEU A 259 10.15 -20.56 5.77
N ASP A 260 11.33 -20.63 5.14
CA ASP A 260 12.33 -21.68 5.37
C ASP A 260 13.34 -21.33 6.48
N GLY A 261 13.09 -20.25 7.23
CA GLY A 261 13.99 -19.74 8.27
C GLY A 261 15.14 -18.88 7.74
N SER A 262 15.14 -18.54 6.45
CA SER A 262 16.15 -17.65 5.88
C SER A 262 16.13 -16.25 6.51
N PRO A 263 17.31 -15.61 6.66
CA PRO A 263 17.38 -14.26 7.20
C PRO A 263 16.73 -13.25 6.24
N LEU A 264 16.14 -12.22 6.82
CA LEU A 264 15.60 -11.06 6.13
C LEU A 264 16.35 -9.81 6.59
N ARG A 265 17.36 -9.39 5.84
CA ARG A 265 18.10 -8.15 6.12
C ARG A 265 17.29 -6.95 5.65
N GLN A 266 17.64 -5.74 6.13
CA GLN A 266 16.95 -4.52 5.68
C GLN A 266 17.06 -4.30 4.16
N GLU A 267 18.24 -4.56 3.58
CA GLU A 267 18.42 -4.48 2.12
C GLU A 267 17.53 -5.49 1.36
N ASP A 268 17.27 -6.67 1.92
CA ASP A 268 16.36 -7.65 1.33
C ASP A 268 14.91 -7.12 1.38
N ILE A 269 14.52 -6.46 2.46
CA ILE A 269 13.19 -5.81 2.57
C ILE A 269 13.04 -4.77 1.44
N PHE A 270 13.96 -3.81 1.33
CA PHE A 270 13.86 -2.75 0.33
C PHE A 270 13.83 -3.32 -1.10
N ALA A 271 14.67 -4.33 -1.37
CA ALA A 271 14.67 -4.99 -2.66
C ALA A 271 13.38 -5.78 -2.94
N LEU A 272 12.77 -6.44 -1.95
CA LEU A 272 11.48 -7.11 -2.13
C LEU A 272 10.34 -6.13 -2.45
N PHE A 273 10.33 -4.95 -1.83
CA PHE A 273 9.43 -3.87 -2.21
C PHE A 273 9.67 -3.40 -3.65
N ALA A 274 10.93 -3.22 -4.04
CA ALA A 274 11.29 -2.82 -5.41
C ALA A 274 10.86 -3.88 -6.44
N VAL A 275 11.09 -5.16 -6.15
CA VAL A 275 10.65 -6.29 -7.00
C VAL A 275 9.14 -6.25 -7.21
N PHE A 276 8.40 -6.03 -6.13
CA PHE A 276 6.94 -5.97 -6.18
C PHE A 276 6.43 -4.75 -6.97
N GLU A 277 6.97 -3.56 -6.71
CA GLU A 277 6.57 -2.34 -7.42
C GLU A 277 6.97 -2.36 -8.91
N ARG A 278 8.12 -2.94 -9.25
CA ARG A 278 8.53 -3.16 -10.64
C ARG A 278 7.60 -4.11 -11.37
N TRP A 279 7.21 -5.22 -10.74
CA TRP A 279 6.16 -6.10 -11.26
C TRP A 279 4.84 -5.35 -11.44
N ARG A 280 4.43 -4.55 -10.45
CA ARG A 280 3.16 -3.81 -10.49
C ARG A 280 3.01 -2.92 -11.72
N THR A 281 4.11 -2.34 -12.19
CA THR A 281 4.14 -1.48 -13.38
C THR A 281 4.36 -2.25 -14.69
N SER A 282 4.48 -3.58 -14.64
CA SER A 282 4.70 -4.44 -15.80
C SER A 282 3.41 -4.82 -16.53
N GLU A 283 3.54 -5.28 -17.77
CA GLU A 283 2.42 -5.81 -18.56
C GLU A 283 1.80 -7.07 -17.94
N ASN A 284 2.61 -7.93 -17.31
CA ASN A 284 2.12 -9.13 -16.62
C ASN A 284 1.17 -8.77 -15.46
N ALA A 285 1.45 -7.69 -14.73
CA ALA A 285 0.58 -7.25 -13.65
C ALA A 285 -0.80 -6.83 -14.13
N LEU A 286 -0.96 -6.32 -15.36
CA LEU A 286 -2.28 -5.98 -15.91
C LEU A 286 -3.20 -7.20 -15.96
N LEU A 287 -2.69 -8.33 -16.45
CA LEU A 287 -3.46 -9.59 -16.55
C LEU A 287 -3.83 -10.15 -15.18
N VAL A 288 -2.85 -10.21 -14.26
CA VAL A 288 -3.08 -10.71 -12.90
C VAL A 288 -4.08 -9.81 -12.16
N ARG A 289 -3.96 -8.48 -12.29
CA ARG A 289 -4.88 -7.53 -11.65
C ARG A 289 -6.30 -7.61 -12.18
N GLN A 290 -6.50 -7.88 -13.48
CA GLN A 290 -7.84 -8.14 -14.03
C GLN A 290 -8.47 -9.38 -13.40
N GLN A 291 -7.69 -10.43 -13.14
CA GLN A 291 -8.16 -11.62 -12.45
C GLN A 291 -8.49 -11.30 -10.98
N ILE A 292 -7.64 -10.56 -10.26
CA ILE A 292 -7.93 -10.13 -8.89
C ILE A 292 -9.22 -9.29 -8.84
N GLN A 293 -9.39 -8.37 -9.78
CA GLN A 293 -10.57 -7.51 -9.85
C GLN A 293 -11.85 -8.34 -10.07
N SER A 294 -11.81 -9.38 -10.90
CA SER A 294 -12.97 -10.25 -11.11
C SER A 294 -13.33 -11.05 -9.85
N LEU A 295 -12.33 -11.48 -9.07
CA LEU A 295 -12.53 -12.13 -7.77
C LEU A 295 -13.18 -11.20 -6.74
N CYS A 296 -12.88 -9.90 -6.80
CA CYS A 296 -13.37 -8.91 -5.83
C CYS A 296 -14.65 -8.19 -6.26
N ALA A 297 -15.14 -8.41 -7.49
CA ALA A 297 -16.17 -7.59 -8.11
C ALA A 297 -17.52 -7.59 -7.36
N ALA A 298 -17.87 -8.70 -6.68
CA ALA A 298 -19.16 -8.85 -6.02
C ALA A 298 -19.32 -7.93 -4.79
N ASP A 299 -18.28 -7.85 -3.95
CA ASP A 299 -18.23 -6.95 -2.79
C ASP A 299 -16.78 -6.57 -2.50
N PRO A 300 -16.27 -5.47 -3.11
CA PRO A 300 -14.87 -5.07 -2.98
C PRO A 300 -14.47 -4.73 -1.54
N LEU A 301 -15.40 -4.22 -0.73
CA LEU A 301 -15.10 -3.84 0.66
C LEU A 301 -14.98 -5.07 1.55
N LEU A 302 -15.89 -6.04 1.41
CA LEU A 302 -15.81 -7.31 2.12
C LEU A 302 -14.57 -8.10 1.68
N SER A 303 -14.28 -8.14 0.37
CA SER A 303 -13.05 -8.74 -0.16
C SER A 303 -11.79 -8.08 0.37
N ALA A 304 -11.78 -6.76 0.54
CA ALA A 304 -10.64 -6.09 1.17
C ALA A 304 -10.50 -6.50 2.65
N PHE A 305 -11.59 -6.48 3.43
CA PHE A 305 -11.54 -6.83 4.85
C PHE A 305 -11.14 -8.28 5.12
N SER A 306 -11.49 -9.22 4.23
CA SER A 306 -11.10 -10.62 4.38
C SER A 306 -9.59 -10.88 4.25
N LEU A 307 -8.84 -9.95 3.66
CA LEU A 307 -7.40 -10.05 3.44
C LEU A 307 -6.56 -9.43 4.56
N LEU A 308 -7.21 -8.71 5.49
CA LEU A 308 -6.53 -8.02 6.60
C LEU A 308 -6.30 -8.92 7.82
N THR A 309 -6.96 -10.08 7.90
CA THR A 309 -6.83 -11.03 9.01
C THR A 309 -5.78 -12.12 8.77
#